data_AF-A0A7Y2ID66-F1
#
_entry.id   AF-A0A7Y2ID66-F1
#
_cell.length_a   1.000
_cell.length_b   1.000
_cell.length_c   1.000
_cell.angle_alpha   90.00
_cell.angle_beta   90.00
_cell.angle_gamma   90.00
#
_symmetry.space_group_name_H-M   'P 1'
#
loop_
_entity.id
_entity.type
_entity.pdbx_description
1 polymer ?
#
loop_
_entity_poly.entity_id
_entity_poly.type
_entity_poly.pdbx_seq_one_letter_code
_entity_poly.pdbx_strand_id
1 'polypeptide(L)'
;MPDTTRPTKLTETLLQSTGGYELVLSALIMGFLGYGVDRWLNTTPFFVLALSAFGFLGAAFSLYYRFKQQLELLANERQLVDGPNERQQR
;
A
#
# COMPACT_ATOMS: atom_id res chain seq x y z
N MET A 1 -16.44 -9.73 35.61
CA MET A 1 -17.14 -10.03 34.35
C MET A 1 -16.29 -9.49 33.21
N PRO A 2 -15.78 -10.32 32.27
CA PRO A 2 -15.03 -9.81 31.12
C PRO A 2 -15.99 -9.17 30.10
N ASP A 3 -15.64 -7.96 29.65
CA ASP A 3 -16.41 -7.14 28.71
C ASP A 3 -16.23 -7.66 27.27
N THR A 4 -17.33 -8.06 26.63
CA THR A 4 -17.38 -8.80 25.36
C THR A 4 -17.44 -7.90 24.11
N THR A 5 -17.19 -6.60 24.24
CA THR A 5 -17.52 -5.61 23.19
C THR A 5 -16.28 -5.07 22.46
N ARG A 6 -15.55 -5.91 21.71
CA ARG A 6 -14.49 -5.44 20.78
C ARG A 6 -14.54 -6.00 19.34
N PRO A 7 -15.65 -5.85 18.59
CA PRO A 7 -15.65 -6.12 17.15
C PRO A 7 -15.14 -4.94 16.30
N THR A 8 -15.29 -3.70 16.76
CA THR A 8 -15.16 -2.51 15.89
C THR A 8 -13.73 -2.27 15.38
N LYS A 9 -12.72 -2.41 16.24
CA LYS A 9 -11.31 -2.12 15.87
C LYS A 9 -10.74 -3.11 14.86
N LEU A 10 -11.20 -4.36 14.88
CA LEU A 10 -10.78 -5.38 13.89
C LEU A 10 -11.36 -5.07 12.52
N THR A 11 -12.66 -4.76 12.45
CA THR A 11 -13.32 -4.37 11.20
C THR A 11 -12.70 -3.10 10.61
N GLU A 12 -12.38 -2.12 11.45
CA GLU A 12 -11.75 -0.86 11.03
C GLU A 12 -10.33 -1.07 10.49
N THR A 13 -9.55 -1.96 11.11
CA THR A 13 -8.20 -2.35 10.63
C THR A 13 -8.26 -3.13 9.31
N LEU A 14 -9.29 -3.97 9.14
CA LEU A 14 -9.51 -4.73 7.90
C LEU A 14 -9.95 -3.81 6.74
N LEU A 15 -10.77 -2.80 6.99
CA LEU A 15 -11.13 -1.78 5.99
C LEU A 15 -9.93 -0.88 5.64
N GLN A 16 -9.02 -0.60 6.59
CA GLN A 16 -7.82 0.19 6.34
C GLN A 16 -6.76 -0.59 5.52
N SER A 17 -6.80 -1.93 5.55
CA SER A 17 -5.88 -2.82 4.81
C SER A 17 -6.19 -2.97 3.31
N THR A 18 -6.95 -2.05 2.71
CA THR A 18 -7.35 -2.09 1.28
C THR A 18 -6.22 -1.72 0.31
N GLY A 19 -5.05 -1.32 0.82
CA GLY A 19 -3.94 -0.82 -0.01
C GLY A 19 -3.40 -1.79 -1.06
N GLY A 20 -3.50 -3.11 -0.82
CA GLY A 20 -3.10 -4.12 -1.82
C GLY A 20 -4.08 -4.23 -2.99
N TYR A 21 -5.38 -3.98 -2.74
CA TYR A 21 -6.42 -4.09 -3.76
C TYR A 21 -6.31 -2.98 -4.80
N GLU A 22 -6.04 -1.74 -4.36
CA GLU A 22 -5.79 -0.61 -5.26
C GLU A 22 -4.58 -0.85 -6.17
N LEU A 23 -3.56 -1.54 -5.66
CA LEU A 23 -2.32 -1.85 -6.39
C LEU A 23 -2.58 -2.85 -7.52
N VAL A 24 -3.29 -3.93 -7.21
CA VAL A 24 -3.66 -4.95 -8.20
C VAL A 24 -4.67 -4.38 -9.19
N LEU A 25 -5.65 -3.61 -8.72
CA LEU A 25 -6.67 -2.97 -9.56
C LEU A 25 -6.05 -1.96 -10.53
N SER A 26 -5.12 -1.12 -10.07
CA SER A 26 -4.42 -0.15 -10.95
C SER A 26 -3.54 -0.84 -11.99
N ALA A 27 -2.80 -1.89 -11.62
CA ALA A 27 -2.04 -2.70 -12.56
C ALA A 27 -2.94 -3.39 -13.60
N LEU A 28 -4.09 -3.93 -13.18
CA LEU A 28 -5.08 -4.53 -14.07
C LEU A 28 -5.69 -3.51 -15.04
N ILE A 29 -6.14 -2.35 -14.55
CA ILE A 29 -6.70 -1.28 -15.40
C ILE A 29 -5.66 -0.83 -16.44
N MET A 30 -4.41 -0.64 -16.03
CA MET A 30 -3.32 -0.27 -16.94
C MET A 30 -3.04 -1.36 -17.98
N GLY A 31 -3.00 -2.64 -17.57
CA GLY A 31 -2.83 -3.76 -18.49
C GLY A 31 -3.98 -3.90 -19.51
N PHE A 32 -5.23 -3.73 -19.07
CA PHE A 32 -6.40 -3.74 -19.96
C PHE A 32 -6.40 -2.57 -20.93
N LEU A 33 -5.97 -1.38 -20.50
CA LEU A 33 -5.78 -0.24 -21.39
C LEU A 33 -4.72 -0.54 -22.46
N GLY A 34 -3.60 -1.16 -22.08
CA GLY A 34 -2.54 -1.53 -23.02
C GLY A 34 -3.01 -2.55 -24.06
N TYR A 35 -3.82 -3.52 -23.64
CA TYR A 35 -4.46 -4.48 -24.52
C TYR A 35 -5.43 -3.84 -25.51
N GLY A 36 -6.22 -2.86 -25.06
CA GLY A 36 -7.12 -2.09 -25.93
C GLY A 36 -6.36 -1.31 -27.00
N VAL A 37 -5.24 -0.68 -26.63
CA VAL A 37 -4.38 0.09 -27.54
C VAL A 37 -3.71 -0.81 -28.59
N ASP A 38 -3.13 -1.95 -28.19
CA ASP A 38 -2.53 -2.92 -29.12
C ASP A 38 -3.56 -3.44 -30.14
N ARG A 39 -4.80 -3.70 -29.69
CA ARG A 39 -5.88 -4.20 -30.55
C ARG A 39 -6.40 -3.16 -31.54
N TRP A 40 -6.31 -1.87 -31.20
CA TRP A 40 -6.73 -0.77 -32.08
C TRP A 40 -5.66 -0.44 -33.15
N LEU A 41 -4.39 -0.64 -32.83
CA LEU A 41 -3.26 -0.37 -33.72
C LEU A 41 -2.79 -1.60 -34.52
N ASN A 42 -3.38 -2.77 -34.29
CA ASN A 42 -3.07 -4.05 -34.96
C ASN A 42 -1.57 -4.43 -34.91
N THR A 43 -0.88 -3.98 -33.86
CA THR A 43 0.55 -4.24 -33.62
C THR A 43 0.71 -5.47 -32.73
N THR A 44 1.80 -6.23 -32.92
CA THR A 44 2.24 -7.28 -31.97
C THR A 44 2.26 -6.74 -30.54
N PRO A 45 2.01 -7.55 -29.48
CA PRO A 45 1.53 -7.12 -28.16
C PRO A 45 2.56 -6.35 -27.32
N PHE A 46 3.05 -5.24 -27.85
CA PHE A 46 4.17 -4.46 -27.33
C PHE A 46 3.68 -3.44 -26.32
N PHE A 47 2.50 -2.83 -26.53
CA PHE A 47 1.90 -1.95 -25.51
C PHE A 47 1.46 -2.74 -24.29
N VAL A 48 0.93 -3.96 -24.43
CA VAL A 48 0.60 -4.83 -23.29
C VAL A 48 1.84 -5.08 -22.44
N LEU A 49 2.98 -5.44 -23.06
CA LEU A 49 4.23 -5.66 -22.35
C LEU A 49 4.75 -4.37 -21.67
N ALA A 50 4.72 -3.25 -22.39
CA ALA A 50 5.18 -1.96 -21.86
C ALA A 50 4.29 -1.46 -20.70
N LEU A 51 2.97 -1.49 -20.85
CA LEU A 51 2.03 -1.07 -19.80
C LEU A 51 2.01 -2.05 -18.63
N SER A 52 2.19 -3.35 -18.87
CA SER A 52 2.29 -4.33 -17.78
C SER A 52 3.57 -4.11 -16.97
N ALA A 53 4.71 -3.87 -17.63
CA ALA A 53 5.96 -3.50 -16.96
C ALA A 53 5.84 -2.18 -16.19
N PHE A 54 5.20 -1.18 -16.78
CA PHE A 54 4.94 0.11 -16.11
C PHE A 54 4.00 -0.04 -14.91
N GLY A 55 2.93 -0.81 -15.05
CA GLY A 55 1.98 -1.11 -13.97
C GLY A 55 2.64 -1.87 -12.83
N PHE A 56 3.47 -2.86 -13.15
CA PHE A 56 4.26 -3.61 -12.16
C PHE A 56 5.26 -2.72 -11.42
N LEU A 57 6.00 -1.87 -12.14
CA LEU A 57 6.94 -0.91 -11.53
C LEU A 57 6.21 0.10 -10.65
N GLY A 58 5.10 0.67 -11.11
CA GLY A 58 4.29 1.60 -10.34
C GLY A 58 3.74 0.97 -9.05
N ALA A 59 3.27 -0.27 -9.14
CA ALA A 59 2.86 -1.08 -8.00
C ALA A 59 4.01 -1.32 -7.01
N ALA A 60 5.19 -1.71 -7.50
CA ALA A 60 6.37 -1.94 -6.67
C ALA A 60 6.83 -0.66 -5.95
N PHE A 61 6.88 0.47 -6.65
CA PHE A 61 7.23 1.77 -6.04
C PHE A 61 6.20 2.20 -4.99
N SER A 62 4.91 2.10 -5.29
CA SER A 62 3.84 2.44 -4.34
C SER A 62 3.95 1.61 -3.05
N LEU A 63 4.20 0.30 -3.17
CA LEU A 63 4.40 -0.56 -2.02
C LEU A 63 5.64 -0.14 -1.20
N TYR A 64 6.75 0.14 -1.87
CA TYR A 64 8.00 0.57 -1.22
C TYR A 64 7.83 1.87 -0.43
N TYR A 65 7.20 2.89 -1.02
CA TYR A 65 7.00 4.18 -0.35
C TYR A 65 6.04 4.06 0.84
N ARG A 66 4.95 3.30 0.70
CA ARG A 66 4.02 3.04 1.82
C ARG A 66 4.73 2.33 2.98
N PHE A 67 5.61 1.37 2.67
CA PHE A 67 6.38 0.66 3.69
C PHE A 67 7.36 1.59 4.42
N LYS A 68 8.06 2.45 3.68
CA LYS A 68 8.97 3.45 4.27
C LYS A 68 8.22 4.41 5.22
N GLN A 69 7.06 4.91 4.81
CA GLN A 69 6.24 5.81 5.63
C GLN A 69 5.81 5.14 6.95
N GLN A 70 5.42 3.87 6.90
CA GLN A 70 5.07 3.13 8.12
C GLN A 70 6.26 3.00 9.07
N LEU A 71 7.44 2.64 8.56
CA LEU A 71 8.66 2.55 9.36
C LEU A 71 9.03 3.87 10.03
N GLU A 72 8.87 4.99 9.33
CA GLU A 72 9.16 6.32 9.86
C GLU A 72 8.19 6.70 10.99
N LEU A 73 6.90 6.40 10.83
CA LEU A 73 5.89 6.58 11.89
C LEU A 73 6.22 5.75 13.14
N LEU A 74 6.56 4.47 12.96
CA LEU A 74 6.95 3.55 14.03
C LEU A 74 8.23 4.00 14.75
N ALA A 75 9.21 4.54 14.01
CA ALA A 75 10.44 5.07 14.60
C ALA A 75 10.17 6.31 15.47
N ASN A 76 9.30 7.21 15.00
CA ASN A 76 8.92 8.42 15.71
C ASN A 76 8.14 8.09 17.00
N GLU A 77 7.21 7.13 16.92
CA GLU A 77 6.43 6.69 18.09
C GLU A 77 7.32 6.05 19.18
N ARG A 78 8.35 5.29 18.78
CA ARG A 78 9.35 4.78 19.74
C ARG A 78 10.16 5.88 20.41
N GLN A 79 10.55 6.93 19.67
CA GLN A 79 11.28 8.07 20.24
C GLN A 79 10.44 8.87 21.25
N LEU A 80 9.11 8.91 21.08
CA LEU A 80 8.21 9.58 22.02
C LEU A 80 8.02 8.77 23.31
N VAL A 81 7.99 7.43 23.22
CA VAL A 81 7.85 6.54 24.38
C VAL A 81 9.14 6.45 25.20
N ASP A 82 10.31 6.47 24.54
CA ASP A 82 11.64 6.54 25.20
C ASP A 82 12.09 7.99 25.52
N GLY A 83 11.19 8.97 25.38
CA GLY A 83 11.43 10.35 25.80
C GLY A 83 11.80 10.44 27.29
N PRO A 84 12.61 11.44 27.70
CA PRO A 84 13.49 11.37 28.87
C PRO A 84 12.71 11.36 30.21
N ASN A 85 12.32 10.17 30.66
CA ASN A 85 11.74 9.90 31.98
C ASN A 85 12.79 9.98 33.12
N GLU A 86 14.05 10.29 32.81
CA GLU A 86 15.13 10.34 33.80
C GLU A 86 15.16 11.63 34.65
N ARG A 87 14.39 12.66 34.29
CA ARG A 87 14.37 13.94 35.03
C ARG A 87 13.29 14.03 36.11
N GLN A 88 12.37 13.07 36.18
CA GLN A 88 11.28 13.08 37.18
C GLN A 88 11.53 12.17 38.38
N GLN A 89 12.64 11.42 38.43
CA GLN A 89 13.00 10.52 39.54
C GLN A 89 14.15 11.01 40.43
N ARG A 90 14.58 12.28 40.30
CA ARG A 90 15.56 12.90 41.22
C ARG A 90 15.00 14.13 41.90
#